data_AF-A0AA46WTA9-F1
#
_entry.id   AF-A0AA46WTA9-F1
#
_cell.length_a   1.000
_cell.length_b   1.000
_cell.length_c   1.000
_cell.angle_alpha   90.00
_cell.angle_beta   90.00
_cell.angle_gamma   90.00
#
_symmetry.space_group_name_H-M   'P 1'
#
loop_
_entity.id
_entity.type
_entity.pdbx_description
1 polymer ?
#
loop_
_entity_poly.entity_id
_entity_poly.type
_entity_poly.pdbx_seq_one_letter_code
_entity_poly.pdbx_strand_id
1 'polypeptide(L)'
;MAFKYDIVRQWDQCVERGAKIRLLREHNLDPNTVRAWVRARDEGHFSQAMLKAAERSKARMNSQERAELGMLRKKVEQLEAKVAQAEAAQDILGKAFELLQGINKTSIDDPSSVPTALMSADEYLRWLGRNNMS
;
A
#
# COMPACT_ATOMS: atom_id res chain seq x y z
N MET A 1 12.79 -26.29 1.37
CA MET A 1 13.73 -27.42 1.52
C MET A 1 13.01 -28.76 1.40
N ALA A 2 11.91 -28.98 2.13
CA ALA A 2 11.10 -30.22 2.09
C ALA A 2 10.85 -30.76 0.67
N PHE A 3 10.31 -29.94 -0.24
CA PHE A 3 10.03 -30.33 -1.61
C PHE A 3 11.17 -31.06 -2.34
N LYS A 4 12.41 -30.59 -2.20
CA LYS A 4 13.54 -31.17 -2.94
C LYS A 4 13.99 -32.50 -2.34
N TYR A 5 13.87 -32.67 -1.02
CA TYR A 5 14.07 -33.96 -0.37
C TYR A 5 13.00 -34.96 -0.82
N ASP A 6 11.75 -34.52 -0.94
CA ASP A 6 10.64 -35.37 -1.40
C ASP A 6 10.85 -35.82 -2.84
N ILE A 7 11.29 -34.93 -3.74
CA ILE A 7 11.60 -35.29 -5.13
C ILE A 7 12.74 -36.30 -5.20
N VAL A 8 13.80 -36.12 -4.42
CA VAL A 8 14.93 -37.06 -4.39
C VAL A 8 14.50 -38.43 -3.83
N ARG A 9 13.63 -38.46 -2.83
CA ARG A 9 13.04 -39.71 -2.30
C ARG A 9 12.18 -40.41 -3.34
N GLN A 10 11.28 -39.68 -4.02
CA GLN A 10 10.43 -40.24 -5.07
C GLN A 10 11.25 -40.72 -6.27
N TRP A 11 12.34 -40.03 -6.59
CA TRP A 11 13.27 -40.42 -7.64
C TRP A 11 13.90 -41.80 -7.38
N ASP A 12 14.23 -42.12 -6.13
CA ASP A 12 14.74 -43.46 -5.78
C ASP A 12 13.65 -44.54 -5.84
N GLN A 13 12.41 -44.17 -5.50
CA GLN A 13 11.25 -45.07 -5.54
C GLN A 13 10.75 -45.35 -6.97
N CYS A 14 11.21 -44.59 -7.97
CA CYS A 14 10.88 -44.82 -9.37
C CYS A 14 11.61 -46.05 -9.93
N VAL A 15 11.01 -47.24 -9.78
CA VAL A 15 11.54 -48.51 -10.29
C VAL A 15 11.03 -48.82 -11.71
N GLU A 16 9.81 -48.39 -12.05
CA GLU A 16 9.21 -48.68 -13.35
C GLU A 16 9.82 -47.89 -14.50
N ARG A 17 9.80 -48.50 -15.70
CA ARG A 17 10.28 -47.84 -16.92
C ARG A 17 9.44 -46.60 -17.20
N GLY A 18 10.09 -45.45 -17.24
CA GLY A 18 9.44 -44.16 -17.52
C GLY A 18 8.89 -43.43 -16.28
N ALA A 19 8.87 -44.05 -15.09
CA ALA A 19 8.41 -43.39 -13.86
C ALA A 19 9.20 -42.11 -13.55
N LYS A 20 10.52 -42.13 -13.76
CA LYS A 20 11.37 -40.94 -13.61
C LYS A 20 11.00 -39.81 -14.59
N ILE A 21 10.66 -40.15 -15.84
CA ILE A 21 10.25 -39.15 -16.84
C ILE A 21 8.90 -38.56 -16.47
N ARG A 22 7.97 -39.38 -15.99
CA ARG A 22 6.66 -38.94 -15.50
C ARG A 22 6.80 -37.98 -14.33
N LEU A 23 7.60 -38.33 -13.33
CA LEU A 23 7.90 -37.47 -12.17
C LEU A 23 8.47 -36.11 -12.60
N LEU A 24 9.42 -36.11 -13.56
CA LEU A 24 10.00 -34.88 -14.08
C LEU A 24 8.96 -34.00 -14.80
N ARG A 25 8.03 -34.61 -15.55
CA ARG A 25 6.95 -33.87 -16.23
C ARG A 25 5.92 -33.31 -15.26
N GLU A 26 5.52 -34.09 -14.26
CA GLU A 26 4.55 -33.68 -13.22
C GLU A 26 5.06 -32.48 -12.42
N HIS A 27 6.37 -32.43 -12.15
CA HIS A 27 6.99 -31.33 -11.40
C HIS A 27 7.69 -30.29 -12.28
N ASN A 28 7.61 -30.42 -13.60
CA ASN A 28 8.29 -29.57 -14.59
C ASN A 28 9.80 -29.37 -14.28
N LEU A 29 10.49 -30.46 -13.98
CA LEU A 29 11.90 -30.47 -13.58
C LEU A 29 12.82 -30.94 -14.70
N ASP A 30 13.99 -30.31 -14.80
CA ASP A 30 15.05 -30.76 -15.69
C ASP A 30 15.75 -32.03 -15.13
N PRO A 31 15.92 -33.10 -15.93
CA PRO A 31 16.60 -34.33 -15.51
C PRO A 31 17.99 -34.08 -14.91
N ASN A 32 18.76 -33.14 -15.44
CA ASN A 32 20.09 -32.81 -14.96
C ASN A 32 20.05 -32.15 -13.58
N THR A 33 18.99 -31.38 -13.31
CA THR A 33 18.78 -30.76 -11.99
C THR A 33 18.56 -31.82 -10.92
N VAL A 34 17.69 -32.80 -11.17
CA VAL A 34 17.42 -33.88 -10.21
C VAL A 34 18.63 -34.81 -10.05
N ARG A 35 19.37 -35.10 -11.13
CA ARG A 35 20.64 -35.85 -11.03
C ARG A 35 21.68 -35.12 -10.18
N ALA A 36 21.81 -33.81 -10.33
CA ALA A 36 22.71 -33.01 -9.49
C ALA A 36 22.30 -33.05 -8.00
N TRP A 37 20.99 -33.08 -7.73
CA TRP A 37 20.46 -33.23 -6.37
C TRP A 37 20.77 -34.59 -5.77
N VAL A 38 20.52 -35.66 -6.51
CA VAL A 38 20.86 -37.04 -6.10
C VAL A 38 22.35 -37.17 -5.83
N ARG A 39 23.19 -36.67 -6.76
CA ARG A 39 24.65 -36.67 -6.58
C ARG A 39 25.09 -35.91 -5.33
N ALA A 40 24.56 -34.71 -5.11
CA ALA A 40 24.90 -33.92 -3.92
C ALA A 40 24.44 -34.58 -2.61
N ARG A 41 23.36 -35.39 -2.65
CA ARG A 41 22.95 -36.25 -1.53
C ARG A 41 23.93 -37.39 -1.32
N ASP A 42 24.28 -38.11 -2.37
CA ASP A 42 25.19 -39.26 -2.29
C ASP A 42 26.59 -38.84 -1.82
N GLU A 43 27.01 -37.61 -2.14
CA GLU A 43 28.25 -36.98 -1.66
C GLU A 43 28.12 -36.36 -0.24
N GLY A 44 26.96 -36.43 0.41
CA GLY A 44 26.73 -35.91 1.76
C GLY A 44 26.67 -34.38 1.88
N HIS A 45 26.72 -33.65 0.77
CA HIS A 45 26.74 -32.18 0.75
C HIS A 45 25.42 -31.55 0.27
N PHE A 46 24.31 -32.29 0.30
CA PHE A 46 23.02 -31.85 -0.24
C PHE A 46 22.55 -30.52 0.33
N SER A 47 22.59 -30.37 1.65
CA SER A 47 22.23 -29.13 2.35
C SER A 47 23.11 -27.94 1.92
N GLN A 48 24.41 -28.16 1.73
CA GLN A 48 25.33 -27.10 1.30
C GLN A 48 25.12 -26.74 -0.17
N ALA A 49 24.91 -27.72 -1.05
CA ALA A 49 24.57 -27.50 -2.45
C ALA A 49 23.26 -26.72 -2.60
N MET A 50 22.27 -27.01 -1.75
CA MET A 50 21.00 -26.29 -1.66
C MET A 50 21.19 -24.83 -1.26
N LEU A 51 21.99 -24.56 -0.24
CA LEU A 51 22.30 -23.20 0.23
C LEU A 51 23.00 -22.41 -0.86
N LYS A 52 24.05 -22.97 -1.49
CA LYS A 52 24.75 -22.32 -2.61
C LYS A 52 23.83 -22.04 -3.80
N ALA A 53 22.89 -22.93 -4.11
CA ALA A 53 21.91 -22.70 -5.17
C ALA A 53 20.93 -21.55 -4.82
N ALA A 54 20.49 -21.46 -3.57
CA ALA A 54 19.64 -20.37 -3.10
C ALA A 54 20.37 -19.03 -3.08
N GLU A 55 21.64 -19.00 -2.65
CA GLU A 55 22.50 -17.82 -2.71
C GLU A 55 22.73 -17.35 -4.15
N ARG A 56 23.03 -18.30 -5.06
CA ARG A 56 23.13 -17.98 -6.49
C ARG A 56 21.84 -17.40 -7.06
N SER A 57 20.68 -17.94 -6.66
CA SER A 57 19.37 -17.40 -7.09
C SER A 57 19.15 -15.97 -6.60
N LYS A 58 19.49 -15.65 -5.35
CA LYS A 58 19.43 -14.26 -4.83
C LYS A 58 20.40 -13.34 -5.56
N ALA A 59 21.61 -13.82 -5.84
CA ALA A 59 22.61 -13.07 -6.61
C ALA A 59 22.18 -12.88 -8.09
N ARG A 60 21.32 -13.77 -8.60
CA ARG A 60 20.74 -13.74 -9.96
C ARG A 60 19.44 -12.94 -10.09
N MET A 61 19.03 -12.15 -9.10
CA MET A 61 17.98 -11.15 -9.34
C MET A 61 18.44 -10.33 -10.55
N ASN A 62 17.69 -10.46 -11.66
CA ASN A 62 18.17 -10.05 -12.98
C ASN A 62 18.42 -8.53 -12.96
N SER A 63 19.40 -8.04 -13.71
CA SER A 63 19.70 -6.61 -13.75
C SER A 63 18.45 -5.78 -14.11
N GLN A 64 17.59 -6.34 -14.96
CA GLN A 64 16.28 -5.80 -15.30
C GLN A 64 15.32 -5.74 -14.10
N GLU A 65 15.18 -6.83 -13.34
CA GLU A 65 14.32 -6.87 -12.13
C GLU A 65 14.78 -5.85 -11.08
N ARG A 66 16.10 -5.63 -10.93
CA ARG A 66 16.65 -4.59 -10.05
C ARG A 66 16.29 -3.19 -10.53
N ALA A 67 16.42 -2.93 -11.83
CA ALA A 67 16.08 -1.64 -12.42
C ALA A 67 14.57 -1.36 -12.29
N GLU A 68 13.73 -2.35 -12.56
CA GLU A 68 12.28 -2.26 -12.42
C GLU A 68 11.87 -2.00 -10.97
N LEU A 69 12.46 -2.70 -9.98
CA LEU A 69 12.23 -2.43 -8.57
C LEU A 69 12.63 -1.00 -8.19
N GLY A 70 13.74 -0.48 -8.71
CA GLY A 70 14.16 0.90 -8.48
C GLY A 70 13.15 1.91 -9.06
N MET A 71 12.67 1.66 -10.27
CA MET A 71 11.66 2.49 -10.94
C MET A 71 10.32 2.44 -10.20
N LEU A 72 9.89 1.26 -9.76
CA LEU A 72 8.68 1.08 -8.96
C LEU A 72 8.76 1.83 -7.64
N ARG A 73 9.88 1.75 -6.92
CA ARG A 73 10.09 2.49 -5.67
C ARG A 73 9.98 4.00 -5.87
N LYS A 74 10.62 4.54 -6.92
CA LYS A 74 10.50 5.97 -7.26
C LYS A 74 9.07 6.37 -7.58
N LYS A 75 8.32 5.53 -8.30
CA LYS A 75 6.90 5.78 -8.58
C LYS A 75 6.05 5.79 -7.33
N VAL A 76 6.30 4.85 -6.40
CA VAL A 76 5.60 4.81 -5.11
C VAL A 76 5.85 6.11 -4.34
N GLU A 77 7.11 6.51 -4.19
CA GLU A 77 7.48 7.76 -3.49
C GLU A 77 6.79 8.99 -4.12
N GLN A 78 6.76 9.07 -5.44
CA GLN A 78 6.07 10.16 -6.15
C GLN A 78 4.55 10.14 -5.96
N LEU A 79 3.94 8.95 -5.90
CA LEU A 79 2.51 8.80 -5.68
C LEU A 79 2.14 9.16 -4.24
N GLU A 80 2.93 8.72 -3.26
CA GLU A 80 2.77 9.08 -1.85
C GLU A 80 2.86 10.60 -1.66
N ALA A 81 3.82 11.26 -2.30
CA ALA A 81 3.92 12.72 -2.27
C ALA A 81 2.68 13.42 -2.85
N LYS A 82 2.11 12.90 -3.94
CA LYS A 82 0.88 13.43 -4.54
C LYS A 82 -0.34 13.21 -3.66
N VAL A 83 -0.44 12.06 -2.99
CA VAL A 83 -1.50 11.78 -2.04
C VAL A 83 -1.42 12.77 -0.87
N ALA A 84 -0.24 12.94 -0.28
CA ALA A 84 -0.03 13.91 0.80
C ALA A 84 -0.40 15.35 0.38
N GLN A 85 -0.07 15.74 -0.86
CA GLN A 85 -0.45 17.05 -1.39
C GLN A 85 -1.97 17.20 -1.55
N ALA A 86 -2.65 16.15 -2.03
CA ALA A 86 -4.10 16.15 -2.20
C ALA A 86 -4.84 16.21 -0.85
N GLU A 87 -4.37 15.45 0.14
CA GLU A 87 -4.88 15.49 1.52
C GLU A 87 -4.73 16.89 2.13
N ALA A 88 -3.56 17.51 2.00
CA ALA A 88 -3.34 18.89 2.46
C ALA A 88 -4.28 19.90 1.76
N ALA A 89 -4.54 19.72 0.47
CA ALA A 89 -5.50 20.57 -0.25
C ALA A 89 -6.93 20.37 0.29
N GLN A 90 -7.34 19.13 0.57
CA GLN A 90 -8.65 18.82 1.14
C GLN A 90 -8.81 19.45 2.54
N ASP A 91 -7.78 19.40 3.37
CA ASP A 91 -7.79 20.04 4.70
C ASP A 91 -7.95 21.57 4.60
N ILE A 92 -7.24 22.20 3.66
CA ILE A 92 -7.36 23.66 3.44
C ILE A 92 -8.77 24.00 2.96
N LEU A 93 -9.31 23.23 2.01
CA LEU A 93 -10.68 23.43 1.52
C LEU A 93 -11.72 23.23 2.61
N GLY A 94 -11.55 22.23 3.48
CA GLY A 94 -12.40 22.01 4.65
C GLY A 94 -12.39 23.21 5.60
N LYS A 95 -11.21 23.72 5.96
CA LYS A 95 -11.06 24.92 6.79
C LYS A 95 -11.66 26.17 6.15
N ALA A 96 -11.46 26.36 4.83
CA ALA A 96 -12.05 27.48 4.11
C ALA A 96 -13.59 27.40 4.11
N PHE A 97 -14.14 26.20 3.94
CA PHE A 97 -15.58 25.98 4.00
C PHE A 97 -16.16 26.25 5.40
N GLU A 98 -15.47 25.82 6.46
CA GLU A 98 -15.83 26.15 7.85
C GLU A 98 -15.83 27.67 8.09
N LEU A 99 -14.81 28.38 7.62
CA LEU A 99 -14.75 29.85 7.72
C LEU A 99 -15.91 30.52 6.99
N LEU A 100 -16.21 30.08 5.77
CA LEU A 100 -17.33 30.62 4.98
C LEU A 100 -18.69 30.34 5.64
N GLN A 101 -18.89 29.15 6.22
CA GLN A 101 -20.08 28.86 7.02
C GLN A 101 -20.17 29.76 8.26
N GLY A 102 -19.04 29.98 8.95
CA GLY A 102 -18.97 30.89 10.09
C GLY A 102 -19.42 32.30 9.74
N ILE A 103 -18.88 32.86 8.65
CA ILE A 103 -19.27 34.20 8.14
C ILE A 103 -20.76 34.23 7.79
N ASN A 104 -21.24 33.23 7.05
CA ASN A 104 -22.65 33.16 6.63
C ASN A 104 -23.59 33.09 7.84
N LYS A 105 -23.26 32.27 8.84
CA LYS A 105 -24.03 32.17 10.09
C LYS A 105 -24.05 33.50 10.85
N THR A 106 -22.90 34.18 10.97
CA THR A 106 -22.88 35.53 11.59
C THR A 106 -23.65 36.58 10.79
N SER A 107 -23.75 36.47 9.47
CA SER A 107 -24.57 37.37 8.65
C SER A 107 -26.07 37.05 8.69
N ILE A 108 -26.45 35.80 8.94
CA ILE A 108 -27.86 35.38 9.08
C ILE A 108 -28.40 35.70 10.48
N ASP A 109 -27.55 35.66 11.52
CA ASP A 109 -27.98 35.92 12.89
C ASP A 109 -28.25 37.42 13.17
N ASP A 110 -27.95 38.34 12.24
CA ASP A 110 -28.52 39.69 12.29
C ASP A 110 -28.62 40.41 10.91
N PRO A 111 -29.70 40.17 10.14
CA PRO A 111 -29.98 40.91 8.91
C PRO A 111 -30.98 42.07 9.12
N SER A 112 -31.41 42.37 10.36
CA SER A 112 -32.47 43.39 10.58
C SER A 112 -32.45 44.15 11.90
N SER A 113 -31.47 43.98 12.79
CA SER A 113 -31.25 44.93 13.86
C SER A 113 -30.49 46.12 13.28
N VAL A 114 -31.25 47.19 12.97
CA VAL A 114 -30.64 48.52 12.85
C VAL A 114 -29.92 48.74 14.17
N PRO A 115 -28.59 49.01 14.19
CA PRO A 115 -27.88 49.33 15.42
C PRO A 115 -28.65 50.44 16.13
N THR A 116 -28.94 50.28 17.43
CA THR A 116 -29.71 51.26 18.21
C THR A 116 -29.11 52.67 18.16
N ALA A 117 -27.80 52.78 17.90
CA ALA A 117 -27.09 54.03 17.66
C ALA A 117 -27.51 54.79 16.38
N LEU A 118 -28.17 54.12 15.44
CA LEU A 118 -28.67 54.67 14.18
C LEU A 118 -30.20 54.84 14.17
N MET A 119 -30.88 54.46 15.25
CA MET A 119 -32.33 54.69 15.38
C MET A 119 -32.60 56.16 15.69
N SER A 120 -33.67 56.71 15.13
CA SER A 120 -34.20 57.98 15.63
C SER A 120 -34.69 57.82 17.07
N ALA A 121 -34.76 58.92 17.83
CA ALA A 121 -35.17 58.88 19.24
C ALA A 121 -36.53 58.19 19.45
N ASP A 122 -37.48 58.40 18.53
CA ASP A 122 -38.80 57.79 18.57
C ASP A 122 -38.78 56.28 18.26
N GLU A 123 -37.90 55.84 17.36
CA GLU A 123 -37.73 54.43 17.02
C GLU A 123 -37.04 53.65 18.14
N TYR A 124 -36.07 54.27 18.82
CA TYR A 124 -35.38 53.67 19.96
C TYR A 124 -36.32 53.43 21.14
N LEU A 125 -37.21 54.38 21.45
CA LEU A 125 -38.22 54.22 22.50
C LEU A 125 -39.20 53.07 22.22
N ARG A 126 -39.61 52.90 20.96
CA ARG A 126 -40.45 51.78 20.54
C ARG A 126 -39.73 50.43 20.66
N TRP A 127 -38.44 50.40 20.35
CA TRP A 127 -37.60 49.22 20.50
C TRP A 127 -37.42 48.83 21.97
N LEU A 128 -37.15 49.80 22.86
CA LEU A 128 -37.07 49.57 24.32
C LEU A 128 -38.38 48.99 24.87
N GLY A 129 -39.52 49.57 24.49
CA GLY A 129 -40.84 49.09 24.89
C GLY A 129 -41.16 47.68 24.38
N ARG A 130 -40.74 47.35 23.14
CA ARG A 130 -40.93 46.02 22.55
C ARG A 130 -40.08 44.94 23.23
N ASN A 131 -38.90 45.32 23.71
CA ASN A 131 -37.94 44.41 24.35
C ASN A 131 -38.01 44.40 25.88
N ASN A 132 -38.98 45.12 26.48
CA ASN A 132 -39.20 45.19 27.92
C ASN A 132 -37.94 45.64 28.72
N MET A 133 -37.11 46.46 28.07
CA MET A 133 -35.90 47.06 28.65
C MET A 133 -36.29 48.47 29.09
N SER A 134 -36.55 48.66 30.39
CA SER A 134 -36.92 49.95 30.98
C SER A 134 -35.72 50.73 31.48
#